data_AF-A0A916HZW7-F1
#
_entry.id   AF-A0A916HZW7-F1
#
_cell.length_a   1.000
_cell.length_b   1.000
_cell.length_c   1.000
_cell.angle_alpha   90.00
_cell.angle_beta   90.00
_cell.angle_gamma   90.00
#
_symmetry.space_group_name_H-M   'P 1'
#
loop_
_entity.id
_entity.type
_entity.pdbx_description
1 polymer ?
#
loop_
_entity_poly.entity_id
_entity_poly.type
_entity_poly.pdbx_seq_one_letter_code
_entity_poly.pdbx_strand_id
1 'polypeptide(L)'
;MARASKSCPDRHTIRDPKTPKLDDTNSIPCDAAKIKEGDLLPGFILNTKQDGSAADLNANGKWENGAWTMVVWRKLNTGQKDDIALAAGQTYPVGFAVHDDSFTTRFHYVSMPLKLSLGKKDGHVNAIEIK
;
A
#
# COMPACT_ATOMS: atom_id res chain seq x y z
N MET A 1 14.33 -9.47 9.81
CA MET A 1 15.56 -10.04 9.21
C MET A 1 16.18 -8.95 8.35
N ALA A 2 17.47 -8.64 8.51
CA ALA A 2 17.95 -7.33 8.10
C ALA A 2 19.40 -7.38 7.56
N ARG A 3 19.71 -6.67 6.45
CA ARG A 3 20.98 -6.65 5.68
C ARG A 3 21.50 -5.21 5.47
N ALA A 4 22.81 -4.99 5.46
CA ALA A 4 23.46 -3.66 5.50
C ALA A 4 23.94 -3.10 4.14
N SER A 5 23.94 -1.76 3.97
CA SER A 5 24.52 -1.02 2.84
C SER A 5 25.69 -0.10 3.27
N LYS A 6 26.65 0.18 2.37
CA LYS A 6 28.01 0.72 2.65
C LYS A 6 28.14 2.25 2.80
N SER A 7 27.06 3.02 2.87
CA SER A 7 27.14 4.47 3.11
C SER A 7 25.88 4.92 3.83
N CYS A 8 26.00 5.81 4.83
CA CYS A 8 24.86 6.41 5.53
C CYS A 8 23.92 7.07 4.50
N PRO A 9 22.82 6.41 4.11
CA PRO A 9 21.87 6.97 3.19
C PRO A 9 21.13 8.05 3.98
N ASP A 10 21.12 9.29 3.48
CA ASP A 10 20.29 10.32 4.09
C ASP A 10 18.80 9.91 4.01
N ARG A 11 17.95 10.61 4.76
CA ARG A 11 16.50 10.31 4.78
C ARG A 11 15.87 10.38 3.37
N HIS A 12 16.47 11.07 2.40
CA HIS A 12 15.98 11.15 1.03
C HIS A 12 16.31 9.89 0.22
N THR A 13 17.50 9.31 0.37
CA THR A 13 17.92 8.11 -0.37
C THR A 13 17.16 6.84 0.03
N ILE A 14 16.72 6.68 1.29
CA ILE A 14 15.82 5.59 1.68
C ILE A 14 14.40 5.81 1.11
N ARG A 15 14.01 7.07 0.90
CA ARG A 15 12.68 7.47 0.40
C ARG A 15 12.62 7.58 -1.13
N ASP A 16 13.74 7.45 -1.83
CA ASP A 16 13.74 7.45 -3.29
C ASP A 16 13.03 6.18 -3.78
N PRO A 17 11.90 6.30 -4.52
CA PRO A 17 11.20 5.14 -5.08
C PRO A 17 12.06 4.32 -6.04
N LYS A 18 13.19 4.87 -6.52
CA LYS A 18 14.18 4.17 -7.36
C LYS A 18 15.19 3.36 -6.56
N THR A 19 15.25 3.52 -5.24
CA THR A 19 16.14 2.72 -4.38
C THR A 19 15.69 1.26 -4.37
N PRO A 20 16.62 0.30 -4.56
CA PRO A 20 16.30 -1.12 -4.50
C PRO A 20 15.63 -1.47 -3.17
N LYS A 21 14.42 -2.03 -3.24
CA LYS A 21 13.70 -2.55 -2.07
C LYS A 21 14.12 -4.00 -1.83
N LEU A 22 14.30 -4.36 -0.56
CA LEU A 22 14.55 -5.74 -0.19
C LEU A 22 13.23 -6.52 -0.17
N ASP A 23 13.19 -7.64 -0.88
CA ASP A 23 12.07 -8.55 -1.01
C ASP A 23 12.51 -10.02 -0.84
N ASP A 24 11.61 -10.96 -1.06
CA ASP A 24 11.85 -12.40 -1.00
C ASP A 24 12.79 -12.93 -2.10
N THR A 25 13.03 -12.16 -3.16
CA THR A 25 13.91 -12.55 -4.27
C THR A 25 15.36 -12.09 -4.10
N ASN A 26 15.59 -11.02 -3.34
CA ASN A 26 16.90 -10.42 -3.14
C ASN A 26 17.37 -10.36 -1.67
N SER A 27 16.65 -11.01 -0.75
CA SER A 27 17.02 -11.16 0.67
C SER A 27 17.71 -12.51 0.99
N ILE A 28 18.46 -12.53 2.10
CA ILE A 28 19.05 -13.74 2.71
C ILE A 28 18.80 -13.64 4.22
N PRO A 29 18.84 -14.76 4.94
CA PRO A 29 18.75 -14.76 6.40
C PRO A 29 19.77 -13.82 7.05
N CYS A 30 19.33 -13.13 8.10
CA CYS A 30 20.17 -12.21 8.86
C CYS A 30 21.32 -12.97 9.55
N ASP A 31 22.56 -12.62 9.23
CA ASP A 31 23.76 -13.19 9.87
C ASP A 31 24.36 -12.15 10.82
N ALA A 32 24.08 -12.30 12.12
CA ALA A 32 24.48 -11.34 13.14
C ALA A 32 26.00 -11.15 13.24
N ALA A 33 26.80 -12.16 12.90
CA ALA A 33 28.26 -12.08 12.97
C ALA A 33 28.86 -11.12 11.92
N LYS A 34 28.10 -10.83 10.85
CA LYS A 34 28.51 -9.91 9.78
C LYS A 34 28.10 -8.45 10.02
N ILE A 35 27.29 -8.20 11.05
CA ILE A 35 26.72 -6.89 11.37
C ILE A 35 27.63 -6.18 12.36
N LYS A 36 27.92 -4.91 12.10
CA LYS A 36 28.70 -4.04 12.99
C LYS A 36 27.83 -2.93 13.53
N GLU A 37 28.24 -2.37 14.66
CA GLU A 37 27.63 -1.15 15.17
C GLU A 37 27.68 -0.04 14.10
N GLY A 38 26.53 0.59 13.85
CA GLY A 38 26.36 1.59 12.79
C GLY A 38 25.83 1.04 11.45
N ASP A 39 25.77 -0.27 11.25
CA ASP A 39 25.15 -0.85 10.06
C ASP A 39 23.62 -0.60 10.06
N LEU A 40 23.11 -0.08 8.95
CA LEU A 40 21.67 0.12 8.76
C LEU A 40 21.04 -1.15 8.22
N LEU A 41 20.01 -1.62 8.89
CA LEU A 41 19.30 -2.81 8.47
C LEU A 41 17.81 -2.48 8.20
N PRO A 42 17.21 -3.03 7.14
CA PRO A 42 15.79 -2.87 6.85
C PRO A 42 14.95 -3.48 7.98
N GLY A 43 14.00 -2.70 8.50
CA GLY A 43 13.05 -3.21 9.50
C GLY A 43 12.07 -4.24 8.93
N PHE A 44 11.77 -4.16 7.64
CA PHE A 44 10.80 -5.00 6.95
C PHE A 44 11.34 -5.44 5.59
N ILE A 45 10.97 -6.64 5.18
CA ILE A 45 11.17 -7.16 3.82
C ILE A 45 9.82 -7.04 3.11
N LEU A 46 9.84 -6.56 1.86
CA LEU A 46 8.65 -6.51 1.04
C LEU A 46 8.21 -7.94 0.70
N ASN A 47 6.99 -8.31 1.08
CA ASN A 47 6.39 -9.55 0.63
C ASN A 47 5.83 -9.35 -0.78
N THR A 48 6.42 -9.98 -1.79
CA THR A 48 5.93 -9.89 -3.17
C THR A 48 4.83 -10.91 -3.47
N LYS A 49 4.70 -11.95 -2.64
CA LYS A 49 3.68 -12.98 -2.80
C LYS A 49 2.50 -12.71 -1.88
N GLN A 50 1.37 -12.33 -2.48
CA GLN A 50 0.08 -12.26 -1.80
C GLN A 50 -0.66 -13.58 -1.99
N ASP A 51 -1.36 -14.05 -0.95
CA ASP A 51 -2.23 -15.21 -0.99
C ASP A 51 -3.61 -14.91 -0.40
N GLY A 52 -4.58 -15.78 -0.69
CA GLY A 52 -5.96 -15.59 -0.25
C GLY A 52 -6.60 -14.28 -0.75
N SER A 53 -7.43 -13.67 0.10
CA SER A 53 -8.15 -12.43 -0.19
C SER A 53 -7.24 -11.22 -0.40
N ALA A 54 -6.03 -11.23 0.15
CA ALA A 54 -5.06 -10.14 -0.02
C ALA A 54 -4.60 -9.99 -1.50
N ALA A 55 -4.71 -11.07 -2.29
CA ALA A 55 -4.34 -11.05 -3.71
C ALA A 55 -5.44 -10.52 -4.65
N ASP A 56 -6.66 -10.29 -4.14
CA ASP A 56 -7.80 -9.88 -4.97
C ASP A 56 -7.78 -8.39 -5.34
N LEU A 57 -7.00 -7.58 -4.61
CA LEU A 57 -6.86 -6.14 -4.80
C LEU A 57 -5.53 -5.80 -5.48
N ASN A 58 -5.61 -5.01 -6.53
CA ASN A 58 -4.47 -4.50 -7.26
C ASN A 58 -4.45 -2.98 -7.18
N ALA A 59 -3.26 -2.41 -7.22
CA ALA A 59 -3.08 -0.97 -7.19
C ALA A 59 -1.87 -0.54 -8.02
N ASN A 60 -1.97 0.65 -8.61
CA ASN A 60 -0.87 1.36 -9.22
C ASN A 60 -0.88 2.81 -8.74
N GLY A 61 0.32 3.37 -8.55
CA GLY A 61 0.49 4.73 -8.07
C GLY A 61 1.55 5.46 -8.88
N LYS A 62 1.25 6.71 -9.24
CA LYS A 62 2.17 7.59 -9.96
C LYS A 62 2.30 8.93 -9.23
N TRP A 63 3.54 9.37 -8.99
CA TRP A 63 3.81 10.71 -8.44
C TRP A 63 4.22 11.66 -9.56
N GLU A 64 3.40 12.67 -9.82
CA GLU A 64 3.68 13.72 -10.82
C GLU A 64 3.14 15.05 -10.33
N ASN A 65 3.85 16.14 -10.66
CA ASN A 65 3.41 17.52 -10.38
C ASN A 65 3.01 17.78 -8.92
N GLY A 66 3.69 17.14 -7.97
CA GLY A 66 3.42 17.32 -6.54
C GLY A 66 2.21 16.54 -6.00
N ALA A 67 1.67 15.59 -6.75
CA ALA A 67 0.53 14.79 -6.34
C ALA A 67 0.68 13.29 -6.66
N TRP A 68 0.12 12.44 -5.79
CA TRP A 68 -0.08 11.02 -6.06
C TRP A 68 -1.39 10.82 -6.84
N THR A 69 -1.32 10.07 -7.93
CA THR A 69 -2.48 9.49 -8.61
C THR A 69 -2.47 7.99 -8.38
N MET A 70 -3.52 7.49 -7.74
CA MET A 70 -3.68 6.08 -7.41
C MET A 70 -4.83 5.48 -8.24
N VAL A 71 -4.58 4.32 -8.83
CA VAL A 71 -5.61 3.48 -9.44
C VAL A 71 -5.67 2.19 -8.63
N VAL A 72 -6.83 1.88 -8.05
CA VAL A 72 -7.06 0.66 -7.29
C VAL A 72 -8.20 -0.11 -7.95
N TRP A 73 -8.02 -1.40 -8.18
CA TRP A 73 -9.01 -2.24 -8.82
C TRP A 73 -9.07 -3.64 -8.22
N ARG A 74 -10.28 -4.19 -8.21
CA ARG A 74 -10.63 -5.55 -7.82
C ARG A 74 -11.93 -5.95 -8.50
N LYS A 75 -12.26 -7.23 -8.50
CA LYS A 75 -13.62 -7.68 -8.85
C LYS A 75 -14.62 -7.11 -7.85
N LEU A 76 -15.82 -6.78 -8.33
CA LEU A 76 -16.92 -6.35 -7.47
C LEU A 76 -17.27 -7.44 -6.44
N ASN A 77 -17.34 -8.70 -6.90
CA ASN A 77 -17.45 -9.87 -6.05
C ASN A 77 -16.22 -10.77 -6.26
N THR A 78 -15.42 -10.95 -5.21
CA THR A 78 -14.20 -11.79 -5.21
C THR A 78 -14.50 -13.24 -4.82
N GLY A 79 -15.66 -13.49 -4.20
CA GLY A 79 -16.03 -14.81 -3.67
C GLY A 79 -15.38 -15.17 -2.33
N GLN A 80 -14.53 -14.30 -1.79
CA GLN A 80 -13.91 -14.51 -0.47
C GLN A 80 -14.90 -14.19 0.65
N LYS A 81 -14.86 -14.98 1.72
CA LYS A 81 -15.80 -14.85 2.85
C LYS A 81 -15.60 -13.59 3.70
N ASP A 82 -14.40 -13.04 3.67
CA ASP A 82 -13.94 -11.87 4.41
C ASP A 82 -14.03 -10.57 3.59
N ASP A 83 -14.36 -10.68 2.31
CA ASP A 83 -14.58 -9.56 1.43
C ASP A 83 -16.04 -9.11 1.39
N ILE A 84 -16.24 -7.81 1.22
CA ILE A 84 -17.56 -7.27 0.90
C ILE A 84 -17.82 -7.47 -0.61
N ALA A 85 -18.87 -8.23 -0.94
CA ALA A 85 -19.37 -8.32 -2.31
C ALA A 85 -20.06 -7.02 -2.70
N LEU A 86 -19.41 -6.26 -3.59
CA LEU A 86 -19.95 -5.06 -4.19
C LEU A 86 -20.91 -5.42 -5.34
N ALA A 87 -21.97 -4.63 -5.50
CA ALA A 87 -22.96 -4.81 -6.56
C ALA A 87 -23.36 -3.47 -7.17
N ALA A 88 -23.59 -3.46 -8.48
CA ALA A 88 -24.15 -2.31 -9.17
C ALA A 88 -25.55 -1.97 -8.61
N GLY A 89 -25.89 -0.69 -8.59
CA GLY A 89 -27.10 -0.17 -7.98
C GLY A 89 -27.08 -0.17 -6.45
N GLN A 90 -25.93 -0.36 -5.80
CA GLN A 90 -25.83 -0.36 -4.33
C GLN A 90 -24.91 0.75 -3.81
N THR A 91 -25.03 1.01 -2.51
CA THR A 91 -24.30 2.08 -1.81
C THR A 91 -23.63 1.49 -0.58
N TYR A 92 -22.35 1.82 -0.37
CA TYR A 92 -21.51 1.24 0.66
C TYR A 92 -20.84 2.34 1.50
N PRO A 93 -20.61 2.12 2.81
CA PRO A 93 -19.73 2.99 3.56
C PRO A 93 -18.30 2.89 3.01
N VAL A 94 -17.62 4.02 2.89
CA VAL A 94 -16.21 4.07 2.47
C VAL A 94 -15.45 5.08 3.33
N GLY A 95 -14.17 4.81 3.57
CA GLY A 95 -13.25 5.71 4.25
C GLY A 95 -11.90 5.70 3.55
N PHE A 96 -11.21 6.83 3.58
CA PHE A 96 -9.88 6.99 3.01
C PHE A 96 -8.89 7.35 4.10
N ALA A 97 -7.70 6.76 4.05
CA ALA A 97 -6.58 7.09 4.91
C ALA A 97 -5.37 7.46 4.05
N VAL A 98 -4.76 8.60 4.33
CA VAL A 98 -3.49 9.01 3.72
C VAL A 98 -2.40 8.92 4.77
N HIS A 99 -1.41 8.08 4.49
CA HIS A 99 -0.22 7.93 5.30
C HIS A 99 0.84 8.87 4.75
N ASP A 100 1.17 9.91 5.51
CA ASP A 100 2.29 10.79 5.23
C ASP A 100 3.42 10.44 6.19
N ASP A 101 4.57 10.10 5.61
CA ASP A 101 5.76 9.63 6.29
C ASP A 101 5.65 8.22 6.96
N SER A 102 6.73 7.44 6.84
CA SER A 102 6.86 6.11 7.45
C SER A 102 7.33 6.26 8.89
N PHE A 103 6.52 6.89 9.74
CA PHE A 103 6.74 6.83 11.17
C PHE A 103 6.13 5.55 11.74
N THR A 104 6.83 4.94 12.69
CA THR A 104 6.40 3.72 13.40
C THR A 104 5.11 3.91 14.22
N THR A 105 4.66 5.15 14.34
CA THR A 105 3.39 5.56 14.94
C THR A 105 2.38 5.91 13.84
N ARG A 106 1.12 5.48 14.03
CA ARG A 106 0.02 5.66 13.08
C ARG A 106 -0.46 7.11 12.98
N PHE A 107 0.35 8.04 12.49
CA PHE A 107 -0.11 9.36 12.05
C PHE A 107 -0.60 9.25 10.61
N HIS A 108 -1.91 9.27 10.43
CA HIS A 108 -2.54 9.21 9.12
C HIS A 108 -3.76 10.12 9.13
N TYR A 109 -3.97 10.81 8.01
CA TYR A 109 -5.16 11.62 7.81
C TYR A 109 -6.30 10.72 7.38
N VAL A 110 -7.38 10.71 8.13
CA VAL A 110 -8.57 9.90 7.84
C VAL A 110 -9.73 10.78 7.43
N SER A 111 -10.52 10.31 6.47
CA SER A 111 -11.80 10.93 6.17
C SER A 111 -12.82 10.65 7.27
N MET A 112 -13.83 11.52 7.40
CA MET A 112 -15.09 11.12 8.03
C MET A 112 -15.73 9.98 7.22
N PRO A 113 -16.68 9.20 7.79
CA PRO A 113 -17.38 8.17 7.04
C PRO A 113 -18.09 8.75 5.81
N LEU A 114 -17.80 8.18 4.64
CA LEU A 114 -18.41 8.57 3.36
C LEU A 114 -19.31 7.45 2.83
N LYS A 115 -20.04 7.75 1.75
CA LYS A 115 -20.90 6.80 1.04
C LYS A 115 -20.42 6.68 -0.41
N LEU A 116 -20.03 5.49 -0.82
CA LEU A 116 -19.71 5.13 -2.19
C LEU A 116 -20.95 4.56 -2.87
N SER A 117 -21.46 5.24 -3.88
CA SER A 117 -22.61 4.79 -4.67
C SER A 117 -22.14 4.19 -5.99
N LEU A 118 -22.50 2.93 -6.24
CA LEU A 118 -22.22 2.23 -7.50
C LEU A 118 -23.44 2.35 -8.43
N GLY A 119 -23.69 3.55 -8.98
CA GLY A 119 -24.71 3.79 -10.00
C GLY A 119 -26.01 4.45 -9.53
N LYS A 120 -26.33 4.46 -8.22
CA LYS A 120 -27.51 5.17 -7.68
C LYS A 120 -27.36 6.70 -7.66
N LYS A 121 -26.11 7.20 -7.65
CA LYS A 121 -25.76 8.63 -7.59
C LYS A 121 -26.26 9.35 -6.32
N ASP A 122 -26.45 8.59 -5.24
CA ASP A 122 -26.92 9.03 -3.93
C ASP A 122 -25.81 9.07 -2.86
N GLY A 123 -24.55 8.91 -3.28
CA GLY A 123 -23.38 8.87 -2.41
C GLY A 123 -22.62 10.20 -2.36
N HIS A 124 -21.71 10.30 -1.39
CA HIS A 124 -20.68 11.34 -1.37
C HIS A 124 -19.67 11.14 -2.51
N VAL A 125 -19.35 9.87 -2.80
CA VAL A 125 -18.55 9.44 -3.94
C VAL A 125 -19.46 8.63 -4.85
N ASN A 126 -19.59 9.02 -6.11
CA ASN A 126 -20.46 8.37 -7.08
C ASN A 126 -19.60 7.76 -8.18
N ALA A 127 -19.62 6.43 -8.28
CA ALA A 127 -18.88 5.71 -9.31
C ALA A 127 -19.48 5.95 -10.69
N ILE A 128 -18.60 5.97 -11.69
CA ILE A 128 -18.95 6.07 -13.10
C ILE A 128 -18.51 4.77 -13.76
N GLU A 129 -19.39 4.21 -14.58
CA GLU A 129 -19.05 3.05 -15.41
C GLU A 129 -18.10 3.48 -16.52
N ILE A 130 -16.95 2.80 -16.58
CA ILE A 130 -15.95 3.01 -17.62
C ILE A 130 -16.34 2.08 -18.79
N LYS A 131 -16.57 2.67 -19.95
CA LYS A 131 -16.92 1.96 -21.19
C LYS A 131 -15.69 1.36 -21.86
#